data_AF-A0A5P8W7N1-F1
#
_entry.id   AF-A0A5P8W7N1-F1
#
_cell.length_a   1.000
_cell.length_b   1.000
_cell.length_c   1.000
_cell.angle_alpha   90.00
_cell.angle_beta   90.00
_cell.angle_gamma   90.00
#
_symmetry.space_group_name_H-M   'P 1'
#
loop_
_entity.id
_entity.type
_entity.pdbx_description
1 polymer ?
#
loop_
_entity_poly.entity_id
_entity_poly.type
_entity_poly.pdbx_seq_one_letter_code
_entity_poly.pdbx_strand_id
1 'polypeptide(L)'
;MQTGIIEANLIKLNEVFNLPYIPDLIAQKLAGTEKSILSDINVAFHQIEYEHLRNNLQEAYQSSPLPEVPSANADLHNLLVRLRMRSYELQVNNS
;
A
#
# COMPACT_ATOMS: atom_id res chain seq x y z
N MET A 1 -2.68 0.70 -7.07
CA MET A 1 -2.39 1.35 -5.77
C MET A 1 -2.45 2.86 -5.94
N GLN A 2 -3.54 3.52 -5.50
CA GLN A 2 -3.81 4.95 -5.82
C GLN A 2 -3.06 5.96 -4.93
N THR A 3 -2.64 5.60 -3.72
CA THR A 3 -2.10 6.55 -2.73
C THR A 3 -0.59 6.43 -2.50
N GLY A 4 0.05 5.37 -3.00
CA GLY A 4 1.47 5.08 -2.74
C GLY A 4 1.79 4.70 -1.28
N ILE A 5 0.78 4.56 -0.41
CA ILE A 5 0.94 4.20 1.00
C ILE A 5 0.48 2.75 1.20
N ILE A 6 1.31 1.92 1.81
CA ILE A 6 0.95 0.56 2.23
C ILE A 6 0.23 0.66 3.58
N GLU A 7 -1.07 0.38 3.60
CA GLU A 7 -1.88 0.29 4.82
C GLU A 7 -2.28 -1.17 5.07
N ALA A 8 -1.88 -1.72 6.22
CA ALA A 8 -2.17 -3.10 6.62
C ALA A 8 -3.34 -3.18 7.63
N ASN A 9 -3.78 -2.05 8.16
CA ASN A 9 -4.92 -1.98 9.07
C ASN A 9 -6.22 -2.07 8.27
N LEU A 10 -6.90 -3.21 8.39
CA LEU A 10 -8.17 -3.48 7.70
C LEU A 10 -9.28 -2.49 8.08
N ILE A 11 -9.29 -1.95 9.30
CA ILE A 11 -10.30 -0.96 9.74
C ILE A 11 -10.12 0.33 8.93
N LYS A 12 -8.90 0.85 8.87
CA LYS A 12 -8.56 2.04 8.09
C LYS A 12 -8.77 1.83 6.60
N LEU A 13 -8.45 0.64 6.09
CA LEU A 13 -8.67 0.30 4.70
C LEU A 13 -10.18 0.31 4.38
N ASN A 14 -11.02 -0.20 5.29
CA ASN A 14 -12.46 -0.23 5.08
C ASN A 14 -13.13 1.16 5.09
N GLU A 15 -12.52 2.19 5.66
CA GLU A 15 -13.01 3.58 5.55
C GLU A 15 -12.99 4.08 4.09
N VAL A 16 -12.12 3.53 3.25
CA VAL A 16 -11.98 3.89 1.83
C VAL A 16 -12.86 2.99 0.96
N PHE A 17 -12.88 1.69 1.23
CA PHE A 17 -13.61 0.71 0.39
C PHE A 17 -15.07 0.53 0.80
N ASN A 18 -15.48 0.98 1.99
CA ASN A 18 -16.84 0.94 2.52
C ASN A 18 -17.54 -0.41 2.33
N LEU A 19 -16.83 -1.50 2.65
CA LEU A 19 -17.38 -2.85 2.54
C LEU A 19 -18.23 -3.15 3.79
N PRO A 20 -19.56 -3.34 3.65
CA PRO A 20 -20.48 -3.41 4.78
C PRO A 20 -20.30 -4.66 5.65
N TYR A 21 -19.70 -5.73 5.11
CA TYR A 21 -19.50 -7.01 5.80
C TYR A 21 -18.21 -7.08 6.61
N ILE A 22 -17.27 -6.13 6.44
CA ILE A 22 -15.97 -6.15 7.13
C ILE A 22 -16.10 -5.89 8.65
N PRO A 23 -16.93 -4.94 9.14
CA PRO A 23 -17.11 -4.74 10.58
C PRO A 23 -17.61 -5.99 11.30
N ASP A 24 -18.54 -6.72 10.68
CA ASP A 24 -19.09 -7.96 11.25
C ASP A 24 -18.05 -9.07 11.33
N LEU A 25 -17.20 -9.21 10.30
CA LEU A 25 -16.07 -10.16 10.31
C LEU A 25 -15.01 -9.80 11.36
N ILE A 26 -14.76 -8.50 11.57
CA ILE A 26 -13.84 -8.03 12.62
C ILE A 26 -14.41 -8.33 14.01
N ALA A 27 -15.70 -8.07 14.22
CA ALA A 27 -16.39 -8.36 15.48
C ALA A 27 -16.38 -9.87 15.79
N GLN A 28 -16.65 -10.72 14.80
CA GLN A 28 -16.55 -12.18 14.95
C GLN A 28 -15.13 -12.65 15.28
N LYS A 29 -14.11 -12.05 14.65
CA LYS A 29 -12.70 -12.35 14.95
C LYS A 29 -12.29 -11.95 16.37
N LEU A 30 -12.83 -10.85 16.90
CA LEU A 30 -12.54 -10.38 18.26
C LEU A 30 -13.31 -11.14 19.34
N ALA A 31 -14.55 -11.55 19.04
CA ALA A 31 -15.42 -12.27 19.97
C ALA A 31 -15.10 -13.77 20.05
N GLY A 32 -14.53 -14.36 18.99
CA GLY A 32 -14.18 -15.77 18.94
C GLY A 32 -12.86 -16.11 19.65
N THR A 33 -12.75 -17.32 20.18
CA THR A 33 -11.45 -17.89 20.57
C THR A 33 -10.55 -18.03 19.33
N GLU A 34 -9.22 -17.91 19.49
CA GLU A 34 -8.26 -18.23 18.43
C GLU A 34 -8.61 -19.58 17.80
N LYS A 35 -8.93 -19.60 16.49
CA LYS A 35 -9.40 -20.78 15.72
C LYS A 35 -10.86 -21.19 15.93
N SER A 36 -11.75 -20.26 16.25
CA SER A 36 -13.20 -20.47 16.13
C SER A 36 -13.58 -20.93 14.71
N ILE A 37 -14.41 -21.98 14.62
CA ILE A 37 -14.96 -22.46 13.34
C ILE A 37 -15.98 -21.43 12.88
N LEU A 38 -15.77 -20.86 11.71
CA LEU A 38 -16.68 -19.89 11.10
C LEU A 38 -17.79 -20.68 10.40
N SER A 39 -18.83 -21.04 11.15
CA SER A 39 -19.85 -22.02 10.73
C SER A 39 -20.86 -21.52 9.69
N ASP A 40 -20.75 -20.28 9.22
CA ASP A 40 -21.72 -19.71 8.28
C ASP A 40 -21.09 -18.68 7.32
N ILE A 41 -19.83 -18.91 6.93
CA ILE A 41 -19.18 -18.04 5.94
C ILE A 41 -19.50 -18.54 4.54
N ASN A 42 -20.11 -17.67 3.75
CA ASN A 42 -20.23 -17.85 2.32
C ASN A 42 -18.87 -17.60 1.65
N VAL A 43 -17.99 -18.60 1.72
CA VAL A 43 -16.62 -18.52 1.16
C VAL A 43 -16.66 -18.20 -0.33
N ALA A 44 -17.67 -18.70 -1.06
CA ALA A 44 -17.84 -18.40 -2.48
C ALA A 44 -18.12 -16.90 -2.73
N PHE A 45 -18.94 -16.26 -1.90
CA PHE A 45 -19.18 -14.82 -1.97
C PHE A 45 -17.90 -14.02 -1.72
N HIS A 46 -17.15 -14.34 -0.66
CA HIS A 46 -15.90 -13.62 -0.37
C HIS A 46 -14.81 -13.85 -1.42
N GLN A 47 -14.80 -15.02 -2.08
CA GLN A 47 -13.90 -15.27 -3.20
C GLN A 47 -14.21 -14.36 -4.40
N ILE A 48 -15.50 -14.17 -4.71
CA ILE A 48 -15.92 -13.27 -5.80
C ILE A 48 -15.54 -11.83 -5.49
N GLU A 49 -15.79 -11.37 -4.25
CA GLU A 49 -15.41 -10.03 -3.82
C GLU A 49 -13.89 -9.82 -3.87
N TYR A 50 -13.10 -10.83 -3.45
CA TYR A 50 -11.64 -10.80 -3.55
C TYR A 50 -11.18 -10.66 -5.01
N GLU A 51 -11.71 -11.46 -5.93
CA GLU A 51 -11.35 -11.37 -7.35
C GLU A 51 -11.76 -10.01 -7.94
N HIS A 52 -12.92 -9.47 -7.55
CA HIS A 52 -13.36 -8.15 -7.99
C HIS A 52 -12.42 -7.04 -7.50
N LEU A 53 -12.08 -7.01 -6.21
CA LEU A 53 -11.10 -6.04 -5.69
C LEU A 53 -9.72 -6.19 -6.34
N ARG A 54 -9.28 -7.43 -6.59
CA ARG A 54 -8.01 -7.72 -7.25
C ARG A 54 -8.00 -7.21 -8.70
N ASN A 55 -9.08 -7.41 -9.44
CA ASN A 55 -9.22 -6.90 -10.80
C ASN A 55 -9.22 -5.37 -10.82
N ASN A 56 -9.95 -4.71 -9.91
CA ASN A 56 -9.92 -3.25 -9.79
C ASN A 56 -8.51 -2.73 -9.49
N LEU A 57 -7.75 -3.45 -8.65
CA LEU A 57 -6.37 -3.09 -8.35
C LEU A 57 -5.45 -3.25 -9.58
N GLN A 58 -5.67 -4.29 -10.38
CA GLN A 58 -4.96 -4.56 -11.63
C GLN A 58 -5.27 -3.51 -12.70
N GLU A 59 -6.54 -3.12 -12.86
CA GLU A 59 -6.95 -2.06 -13.78
C GLU A 59 -6.38 -0.70 -13.36
N ALA A 60 -6.42 -0.38 -12.06
CA ALA A 60 -5.79 0.82 -11.52
C ALA A 60 -4.26 0.81 -11.68
N TYR A 61 -3.63 -0.37 -11.67
CA TYR A 61 -2.21 -0.51 -11.99
C TYR A 61 -1.95 -0.25 -13.48
N GLN A 62 -2.71 -0.88 -14.37
CA GLN A 62 -2.57 -0.73 -15.83
C GLN A 62 -2.86 0.68 -16.34
N SER A 63 -3.81 1.39 -15.71
CA SER A 63 -4.15 2.78 -16.03
C SER A 63 -3.25 3.81 -15.34
N SER A 64 -2.36 3.37 -14.45
CA SER A 64 -1.48 4.27 -13.72
C SER A 64 -0.43 4.87 -14.67
N PRO A 65 -0.29 6.21 -14.72
CA PRO A 65 0.79 6.87 -15.45
C PRO A 65 2.15 6.74 -14.73
N LEU A 66 2.19 6.07 -13.58
CA LEU A 66 3.42 5.87 -12.83
C LEU A 66 4.31 4.88 -13.58
N PRO A 67 5.56 5.25 -13.87
CA PRO A 67 6.49 4.34 -14.53
C PRO A 67 6.78 3.14 -13.62
N GLU A 68 6.80 1.92 -14.19
CA GLU A 68 7.16 0.69 -13.46
C GLU A 68 8.55 0.78 -12.81
N VAL A 69 9.44 1.58 -13.39
CA VAL A 69 10.79 1.81 -12.90
C VAL A 69 10.94 3.29 -12.52
N PRO A 70 11.46 3.61 -11.33
CA PRO A 70 11.74 4.98 -10.95
C PRO A 70 12.78 5.60 -11.90
N SER A 71 12.37 6.60 -12.66
CA SER A 71 13.22 7.32 -13.63
C SER A 71 14.16 8.34 -12.97
N ALA A 72 13.90 8.72 -11.72
CA ALA A 72 14.63 9.76 -11.00
C ALA A 72 16.01 9.33 -10.47
N ASN A 73 16.46 8.10 -10.71
CA ASN A 73 17.76 7.60 -10.20
C ASN A 73 18.95 8.44 -10.68
N ALA A 74 18.96 8.85 -11.95
CA ALA A 74 20.03 9.70 -12.50
C ALA A 74 20.02 11.10 -11.87
N ASP A 75 18.84 11.70 -11.72
CA ASP A 75 18.68 13.03 -11.11
C ASP A 75 19.01 13.02 -9.62
N LEU A 76 18.64 11.95 -8.91
CA LEU A 76 19.01 11.72 -7.51
C LEU A 76 20.52 11.57 -7.36
N HIS A 77 21.18 10.79 -8.22
CA HIS A 77 22.63 10.67 -8.24
C HIS A 77 23.31 12.03 -8.44
N ASN A 78 22.86 12.80 -9.44
CA ASN A 78 23.38 14.14 -9.71
C ASN A 78 23.15 15.12 -8.55
N LEU A 79 22.01 15.04 -7.87
CA LEU A 79 21.75 15.83 -6.66
C LEU A 79 22.73 15.46 -5.53
N LEU A 80 22.93 14.16 -5.27
CA LEU A 80 23.83 13.67 -4.22
C LEU A 80 25.29 14.04 -4.50
N VAL A 81 25.74 13.97 -5.75
CA VAL A 81 27.09 14.42 -6.15
C VAL A 81 27.26 15.92 -5.89
N ARG A 82 26.31 16.76 -6.32
CA ARG A 82 26.37 18.22 -6.08
C ARG A 82 26.42 18.56 -4.60
N LEU A 83 25.59 17.91 -3.78
CA LEU A 83 25.59 18.12 -2.33
C LEU A 83 26.93 17.73 -1.72
N ARG A 84 27.50 16.58 -2.14
CA ARG A 84 28.79 16.11 -1.63
C ARG A 84 29.95 17.02 -2.01
N MET A 85 29.98 17.51 -3.24
CA MET A 85 31.01 18.45 -3.70
C MET A 85 30.92 19.78 -2.94
N ARG A 86 29.69 20.29 -2.73
CA ARG A 86 29.46 21.51 -1.94
C ARG A 86 29.91 21.35 -0.48
N SER A 87 29.69 20.18 0.13
CA SER A 87 30.19 19.90 1.48
C SER A 87 31.72 19.90 1.55
N TYR A 88 32.39 19.38 0.52
CA TYR A 88 33.85 19.37 0.42
C TYR A 88 34.42 20.78 0.24
N GLU A 89 33.83 21.59 -0.63
CA GLU A 89 34.21 22.99 -0.84
C GLU A 89 34.06 23.82 0.45
N LEU A 90 33.01 23.59 1.23
CA LEU A 90 32.81 24.25 2.53
C LEU A 90 33.82 23.81 3.60
N GLN A 91 34.33 22.58 3.54
CA GLN A 91 35.37 22.09 4.45
C GLN A 91 36.76 22.62 4.08
N VAL A 92 37.06 22.71 2.78
CA VAL A 92 38.34 23.25 2.27
C VAL A 92 38.44 24.76 2.48
N ASN A 93 37.34 25.52 2.35
CA ASN A 93 37.35 26.97 2.57
C ASN A 93 37.32 27.40 4.05
N ASN A 94 37.05 26.47 4.98
CA ASN A 94 37.10 26.69 6.43
C ASN A 94 38.36 26.09 7.09
N SER A 95 39.35 25.63 6.31
CA SER A 95 40.66 25.17 6.79
C SER A 95 41.75 26.14 6.37
#